data_AF-A0A7C3PB26-F1
#
_entry.id   AF-A0A7C3PB26-F1
#
_cell.length_a   1.000
_cell.length_b   1.000
_cell.length_c   1.000
_cell.angle_alpha   90.00
_cell.angle_beta   90.00
_cell.angle_gamma   90.00
#
_symmetry.space_group_name_H-M   'P 1'
#
loop_
_entity.id
_entity.type
_entity.pdbx_description
1 polymer ?
#
loop_
_entity_poly.entity_id
_entity_poly.type
_entity_poly.pdbx_seq_one_letter_code
_entity_poly.pdbx_strand_id
1 'polypeptide(L)'
;MPTYSHSQLSTYETCPHQYKLAYIDKIKIETEGIEAFMGSRVHEALEKLYRDLKVTKLNTLEEILDYYYQRWGKNWNEMIQIIRKDVSAEDYRRLGEKCITEYYKRYYPFDQSKTLGLEENIYFPLDEEKGYWIRGFIDRLALSDHSVL
;
A
#
# COMPACT_ATOMS: atom_id res chain seq x y z
N MET A 1 24.89 3.37 -8.28
CA MET A 1 24.85 3.37 -6.81
C MET A 1 23.89 2.27 -6.38
N PRO A 2 24.33 1.27 -5.61
CA PRO A 2 23.46 0.21 -5.13
C PRO A 2 22.36 0.78 -4.23
N THR A 3 21.11 0.74 -4.72
CA THR A 3 19.93 1.21 -4.00
C THR A 3 19.00 0.03 -3.73
N TYR A 4 18.63 -0.13 -2.46
CA TYR A 4 17.77 -1.21 -1.98
C TYR A 4 16.43 -0.66 -1.50
N SER A 5 15.44 -1.54 -1.38
CA SER A 5 14.15 -1.24 -0.73
C SER A 5 13.74 -2.43 0.12
N HIS A 6 12.78 -2.23 1.01
CA HIS A 6 12.26 -3.32 1.85
C HIS A 6 11.80 -4.53 1.02
N SER A 7 11.00 -4.29 -0.04
CA SER A 7 10.52 -5.36 -0.93
C SER A 7 11.65 -6.05 -1.69
N GLN A 8 12.67 -5.30 -2.12
CA GLN A 8 13.86 -5.85 -2.77
C GLN A 8 14.62 -6.79 -1.82
N LEU A 9 14.86 -6.37 -0.58
CA LEU A 9 15.56 -7.18 0.42
C LEU A 9 14.75 -8.42 0.80
N SER A 10 13.45 -8.26 1.08
CA SER A 10 12.56 -9.39 1.41
C SER A 10 12.49 -10.43 0.28
N THR A 11 12.49 -9.97 -0.98
CA THR A 11 12.56 -10.88 -2.14
C THR A 11 13.87 -11.68 -2.15
N TYR A 12 15.00 -11.02 -1.86
CA TYR A 12 16.30 -11.69 -1.78
C TYR A 12 16.37 -12.71 -0.65
N GLU A 13 15.87 -12.35 0.54
CA GLU A 13 15.81 -13.24 1.71
C GLU A 13 14.93 -14.46 1.46
N THR A 14 13.83 -14.28 0.72
CA THR A 14 12.95 -15.38 0.31
C THR A 14 13.62 -16.27 -0.74
N CYS A 15 14.18 -15.68 -1.80
CA CYS A 15 14.84 -16.41 -2.87
C CYS A 15 15.80 -15.50 -3.67
N PRO A 16 17.13 -15.68 -3.55
CA PRO A 16 18.10 -14.89 -4.30
C PRO A 16 17.95 -15.00 -5.83
N HIS A 17 17.49 -16.15 -6.33
CA HIS A 17 17.23 -16.33 -7.76
C HIS A 17 16.03 -15.50 -8.24
N GLN A 18 14.96 -15.44 -7.46
CA GLN A 18 13.81 -14.56 -7.74
C GLN A 18 14.24 -13.10 -7.77
N TYR A 19 15.07 -12.67 -6.81
CA TYR A 19 15.64 -11.33 -6.79
C TYR A 19 16.41 -11.01 -8.07
N LYS A 20 17.27 -11.93 -8.52
CA LYS A 20 18.03 -11.77 -9.75
C LYS A 20 17.10 -11.57 -10.94
N LEU A 21 16.11 -12.45 -11.13
CA LEU A 21 15.17 -12.36 -12.25
C LEU A 21 14.38 -11.04 -12.25
N ALA A 22 13.89 -10.61 -11.07
CA ALA A 22 13.04 -9.43 -10.93
C ALA A 22 13.81 -8.10 -11.01
N TYR A 23 14.98 -8.01 -10.35
CA TYR A 23 15.65 -6.72 -10.12
C TYR A 23 16.99 -6.56 -10.86
N ILE A 24 17.66 -7.66 -11.22
CA ILE A 24 18.91 -7.62 -12.01
C ILE A 24 18.58 -7.80 -13.50
N ASP A 25 17.95 -8.92 -13.83
CA ASP A 25 17.61 -9.29 -15.21
C ASP A 25 16.34 -8.56 -15.70
N LYS A 26 15.54 -8.00 -14.77
CA LYS A 26 14.33 -7.19 -15.04
C LYS A 26 13.34 -7.89 -15.97
N ILE A 27 13.12 -9.18 -15.75
CA ILE A 27 12.13 -9.95 -16.50
C ILE A 27 10.76 -9.39 -16.16
N LYS A 28 10.06 -8.87 -17.17
CA LYS A 28 8.71 -8.33 -17.01
C LYS A 28 7.73 -9.48 -16.77
N ILE A 29 6.93 -9.31 -15.73
CA ILE A 29 5.76 -10.14 -15.46
C ILE A 29 4.57 -9.22 -15.66
N GLU A 30 3.69 -9.55 -16.61
CA GLU A 30 2.50 -8.75 -16.92
C GLU A 30 1.30 -9.12 -16.02
N THR A 31 1.52 -9.95 -15.00
CA THR A 31 0.47 -10.43 -14.11
C THR A 31 0.54 -9.77 -12.74
N GLU A 32 -0.62 -9.42 -12.19
CA GLU A 32 -0.77 -8.88 -10.84
C GLU A 32 -1.51 -9.92 -9.98
N GLY A 33 -1.00 -10.23 -8.79
CA GLY A 33 -1.72 -11.10 -7.86
C GLY A 33 -2.94 -10.38 -7.28
N ILE A 34 -4.07 -11.09 -7.12
CA ILE A 34 -5.30 -10.53 -6.55
C ILE A 34 -5.09 -9.90 -5.16
N GLU A 35 -4.18 -10.43 -4.33
CA GLU A 35 -3.82 -9.87 -3.03
C GLU A 35 -3.19 -8.47 -3.16
N ALA A 36 -2.24 -8.32 -4.09
CA ALA A 36 -1.55 -7.06 -4.34
C ALA A 36 -2.51 -6.03 -4.94
N PHE A 37 -3.37 -6.47 -5.88
CA PHE A 37 -4.42 -5.66 -6.45
C PHE A 37 -5.38 -5.14 -5.37
N MET A 38 -5.93 -6.06 -4.56
CA MET A 38 -6.87 -5.74 -3.49
C MET A 38 -6.23 -4.81 -2.45
N GLY A 39 -5.01 -5.12 -2.01
CA GLY A 39 -4.26 -4.30 -1.07
C GLY A 39 -4.10 -2.86 -1.58
N SER A 40 -3.65 -2.70 -2.82
CA SER A 40 -3.49 -1.37 -3.44
C SER A 40 -4.79 -0.57 -3.45
N ARG A 41 -5.94 -1.21 -3.71
CA ARG A 41 -7.25 -0.54 -3.64
C ARG A 41 -7.62 -0.11 -2.22
N VAL A 42 -7.25 -0.89 -1.20
CA VAL A 42 -7.45 -0.53 0.21
C VAL A 42 -6.56 0.67 0.58
N HIS A 43 -5.28 0.67 0.19
CA HIS A 43 -4.37 1.80 0.43
C HIS A 43 -4.90 3.08 -0.23
N GLU A 44 -5.34 3.04 -1.49
CA GLU A 44 -5.95 4.20 -2.17
C GLU A 44 -7.17 4.77 -1.40
N ALA A 45 -8.00 3.91 -0.80
CA ALA A 45 -9.17 4.33 -0.05
C ALA A 45 -8.79 5.02 1.29
N LEU A 46 -7.80 4.48 2.00
CA LEU A 46 -7.30 5.07 3.25
C LEU A 46 -6.50 6.35 2.99
N GLU A 47 -5.74 6.40 1.91
CA GLU A 47 -5.05 7.61 1.46
C GLU A 47 -6.06 8.72 1.16
N LYS A 48 -7.16 8.40 0.44
CA LYS A 48 -8.26 9.35 0.20
C LYS A 48 -8.83 9.89 1.51
N LEU A 49 -9.14 9.00 2.46
CA LEU A 49 -9.70 9.38 3.76
C LEU A 49 -8.83 10.44 4.45
N TYR A 50 -7.52 10.19 4.56
CA TYR A 50 -6.63 11.15 5.23
C TYR A 50 -6.32 12.39 4.41
N ARG A 51 -6.34 12.30 3.08
CA ARG A 51 -6.20 13.44 2.17
C ARG A 51 -7.38 14.40 2.29
N ASP A 52 -8.59 13.87 2.32
CA ASP A 52 -9.83 14.65 2.52
C ASP A 52 -9.86 15.25 3.95
N LEU A 53 -9.43 14.49 4.96
CA LEU A 53 -9.36 14.97 6.35
C LEU A 53 -8.38 16.14 6.52
N LYS A 54 -7.26 16.16 5.78
CA LYS A 54 -6.31 17.30 5.76
C LYS A 54 -6.96 18.61 5.32
N VAL A 55 -8.02 18.56 4.50
CA VAL A 55 -8.83 19.73 4.07
C VAL A 55 -10.16 19.82 4.82
N THR A 56 -10.18 19.30 6.05
CA THR A 56 -11.31 19.31 7.01
C THR A 56 -12.58 18.60 6.54
N LYS A 57 -12.49 17.70 5.55
CA LYS A 57 -13.60 16.81 5.20
C LYS A 57 -13.49 15.50 5.97
N LEU A 58 -14.41 15.27 6.90
CA LEU A 58 -14.57 13.98 7.54
C LEU A 58 -15.50 13.09 6.68
N ASN A 59 -14.93 12.09 6.00
CA ASN A 59 -15.73 11.19 5.17
C ASN A 59 -16.58 10.23 6.01
N THR A 60 -17.76 9.86 5.51
CA THR A 60 -18.51 8.72 6.07
C THR A 60 -17.87 7.40 5.62
N LEU A 61 -18.21 6.29 6.29
CA LEU A 61 -17.75 4.97 5.87
C LEU A 61 -18.24 4.65 4.46
N GLU A 62 -19.49 4.98 4.14
CA GLU A 62 -20.10 4.75 2.84
C GLU A 62 -19.34 5.48 1.72
N GLU A 63 -18.95 6.75 1.94
CA GLU A 63 -18.17 7.50 0.94
C GLU A 63 -16.82 6.84 0.62
N ILE A 64 -16.15 6.26 1.62
CA ILE A 64 -14.87 5.58 1.43
C ILE A 64 -15.05 4.22 0.75
N LEU A 65 -16.09 3.47 1.12
CA LEU A 65 -16.42 2.19 0.48
C LEU A 65 -16.84 2.38 -0.99
N ASP A 66 -17.64 3.40 -1.29
CA ASP A 66 -18.01 3.75 -2.67
C ASP A 66 -16.78 4.07 -3.51
N TYR A 67 -15.84 4.84 -2.95
CA TYR A 67 -14.57 5.10 -3.62
C TYR A 67 -13.76 3.82 -3.86
N TYR A 68 -13.69 2.93 -2.86
CA TYR A 68 -13.03 1.63 -3.00
C TYR A 68 -13.64 0.79 -4.13
N TYR A 69 -14.97 0.69 -4.21
CA TYR A 69 -15.64 -0.07 -5.27
C TYR A 69 -15.44 0.55 -6.66
N GLN A 70 -15.47 1.87 -6.76
CA GLN A 70 -15.16 2.58 -8.01
C GLN A 70 -13.73 2.28 -8.46
N ARG A 71 -12.76 2.32 -7.54
CA ARG A 71 -11.36 2.00 -7.84
C ARG A 71 -11.14 0.53 -8.16
N TRP A 72 -11.87 -0.37 -7.51
CA TRP A 72 -11.90 -1.78 -7.85
C TRP A 72 -12.31 -1.96 -9.32
N GLY A 73 -13.50 -1.49 -9.71
CA GLY A 73 -14.01 -1.66 -11.07
C GLY A 73 -13.15 -0.95 -12.12
N LYS A 74 -12.65 0.24 -11.83
CA LYS A 74 -11.83 1.03 -12.77
C LYS A 74 -10.48 0.38 -13.09
N ASN A 75 -9.85 -0.25 -12.10
CA ASN A 75 -8.51 -0.83 -12.27
C ASN A 75 -8.54 -2.34 -12.54
N TRP A 76 -9.70 -2.99 -12.41
CA TRP A 76 -9.86 -4.41 -12.71
C TRP A 76 -9.51 -4.70 -14.17
N ASN A 77 -8.73 -5.76 -14.40
CA ASN A 77 -8.34 -6.23 -15.72
C ASN A 77 -8.07 -7.74 -15.71
N GLU A 78 -7.99 -8.35 -16.91
CA GLU A 78 -7.84 -9.81 -17.08
C GLU A 78 -6.46 -10.34 -16.66
N MET A 79 -5.47 -9.48 -16.43
CA MET A 79 -4.13 -9.89 -16.01
C MET A 79 -4.04 -10.16 -14.50
N ILE A 80 -5.11 -9.85 -13.75
CA ILE A 80 -5.19 -10.13 -12.32
C ILE A 80 -5.40 -11.63 -12.11
N GLN A 81 -4.45 -12.27 -11.43
CA GLN A 81 -4.45 -13.70 -11.20
C GLN A 81 -4.93 -14.05 -9.80
N ILE A 82 -5.82 -15.05 -9.74
CA ILE A 82 -6.27 -15.69 -8.50
C ILE A 82 -5.72 -17.11 -8.51
N ILE A 83 -4.70 -17.36 -7.68
CA ILE A 83 -4.01 -18.67 -7.63
C ILE A 83 -4.89 -19.71 -6.90
N ARG A 84 -5.61 -19.26 -5.87
CA ARG A 84 -6.46 -20.10 -5.03
C ARG A 84 -7.81 -20.36 -5.72
N LYS A 85 -8.11 -21.62 -5.99
CA LYS A 85 -9.32 -22.02 -6.74
C LYS A 85 -10.61 -21.94 -5.93
N ASP A 86 -10.51 -21.83 -4.60
CA ASP A 86 -11.61 -21.81 -3.64
C ASP A 86 -12.16 -20.40 -3.35
N VAL A 87 -11.51 -19.36 -3.88
CA VAL A 87 -11.87 -17.96 -3.65
C VAL A 87 -12.02 -17.21 -4.96
N SER A 88 -12.99 -16.32 -5.00
CA SER A 88 -13.32 -15.49 -6.15
C SER A 88 -12.80 -14.06 -5.99
N ALA A 89 -12.76 -13.31 -7.09
CA ALA A 89 -12.45 -11.87 -7.07
C ALA A 89 -13.36 -11.10 -6.09
N GLU A 90 -14.63 -11.51 -6.03
CA GLU A 90 -15.63 -10.93 -5.14
C GLU A 90 -15.32 -11.18 -3.66
N ASP A 91 -14.76 -12.35 -3.31
CA ASP A 91 -14.33 -12.64 -1.94
C ASP A 91 -13.18 -11.73 -1.51
N TYR A 92 -12.22 -11.47 -2.41
CA TYR A 92 -11.15 -10.50 -2.15
C TYR A 92 -11.67 -9.06 -2.07
N ARG A 93 -12.67 -8.68 -2.89
CA ARG A 93 -13.31 -7.37 -2.79
C ARG A 93 -13.97 -7.18 -1.42
N ARG A 94 -14.69 -8.19 -0.94
CA ARG A 94 -15.30 -8.18 0.41
C ARG A 94 -14.26 -8.18 1.52
N LEU A 95 -13.13 -8.86 1.33
CA LEU A 95 -12.02 -8.81 2.28
C LEU A 95 -11.46 -7.37 2.39
N GLY A 96 -11.25 -6.68 1.28
CA GLY A 96 -10.79 -5.29 1.29
C GLY A 96 -11.80 -4.33 1.93
N GLU A 97 -13.09 -4.48 1.62
CA GLU A 97 -14.18 -3.76 2.29
C GLU A 97 -14.15 -3.97 3.82
N LYS A 98 -13.95 -5.22 4.26
CA LYS A 98 -13.82 -5.53 5.69
C LYS A 98 -12.60 -4.83 6.30
N CYS A 99 -11.45 -4.83 5.63
CA CYS A 99 -10.26 -4.12 6.09
C CYS A 99 -10.54 -2.62 6.30
N ILE A 100 -11.17 -1.97 5.32
CA ILE A 100 -11.52 -0.54 5.39
C ILE A 100 -12.51 -0.29 6.52
N THR A 101 -13.54 -1.12 6.63
CA THR A 101 -14.60 -0.99 7.64
C THR A 101 -14.04 -1.11 9.06
N GLU A 102 -13.21 -2.11 9.31
CA GLU A 102 -12.62 -2.32 10.63
C GLU A 102 -11.60 -1.23 10.98
N TYR A 103 -10.82 -0.76 10.00
CA TYR A 103 -9.96 0.41 10.17
C TYR A 103 -10.79 1.65 10.54
N TYR A 104 -11.84 1.95 9.77
CA TYR A 104 -12.70 3.11 9.98
C TYR A 104 -13.29 3.10 11.39
N LYS A 105 -13.92 1.99 11.81
CA LYS A 105 -14.51 1.86 13.16
C LYS A 105 -13.48 2.07 14.27
N ARG A 106 -12.27 1.55 14.09
CA ARG A 106 -11.22 1.62 15.11
C ARG A 106 -10.69 3.04 15.30
N TYR A 107 -10.55 3.79 14.22
CA TYR A 107 -9.88 5.09 14.24
C TYR A 107 -10.83 6.28 14.15
N TYR A 108 -12.11 6.11 13.83
CA TYR A 108 -13.08 7.22 13.85
C TYR A 108 -13.07 7.93 15.22
N PRO A 109 -13.08 9.29 15.28
CA PRO A 109 -13.22 10.26 14.19
C PRO A 109 -11.90 10.74 13.57
N PHE A 110 -10.83 9.94 13.69
CA PHE A 110 -9.49 10.14 13.13
C PHE A 110 -8.73 11.33 13.74
N ASP A 111 -8.94 11.57 15.03
CA ASP A 111 -8.38 12.69 15.80
C ASP A 111 -7.18 12.31 16.67
N GLN A 112 -6.73 11.05 16.64
CA GLN A 112 -5.66 10.55 17.52
C GLN A 112 -4.26 11.04 17.12
N SER A 113 -4.10 11.49 15.87
CA SER A 113 -2.83 12.01 15.36
C SER A 113 -3.01 12.92 14.16
N LYS A 114 -2.10 13.89 14.02
CA LYS A 114 -2.08 14.81 12.89
C LYS A 114 -1.28 14.22 11.73
N THR A 115 -1.94 13.93 10.61
CA THR A 115 -1.24 13.48 9.40
C THR A 115 -0.33 14.57 8.84
N LEU A 116 0.97 14.31 8.75
CA LEU A 116 1.99 15.16 8.15
C LEU A 116 2.16 14.86 6.67
N GLY A 117 2.31 13.58 6.31
CA GLY A 117 2.57 13.11 4.95
C GLY A 117 1.73 11.88 4.60
N LEU A 118 1.49 11.67 3.30
CA LEU A 118 0.82 10.48 2.76
C LEU A 118 1.58 10.01 1.53
N GLU A 119 1.81 8.70 1.42
CA GLU A 119 2.56 8.09 0.31
C GLU A 119 3.94 8.76 0.07
N GLU A 120 4.63 9.11 1.17
CA GLU A 120 5.87 9.90 1.10
C GLU A 120 7.02 9.02 0.62
N ASN A 121 7.68 9.43 -0.46
CA ASN A 121 8.89 8.77 -0.93
C ASN A 121 10.08 9.12 -0.02
N ILE A 122 10.75 8.09 0.48
CA ILE A 122 12.00 8.25 1.23
C ILE A 122 13.18 7.74 0.41
N TYR A 123 14.29 8.46 0.49
CA TYR A 123 15.53 8.13 -0.18
C TYR A 123 16.71 8.71 0.60
N PHE A 124 17.53 7.84 1.20
CA PHE A 124 18.65 8.27 2.04
C PHE A 124 19.79 7.24 2.04
N PRO A 125 21.03 7.66 2.37
CA PRO A 125 22.14 6.74 2.48
C PRO A 125 22.01 5.88 3.74
N LEU A 126 22.21 4.57 3.60
CA LEU A 126 22.29 3.65 4.73
C LEU A 126 23.73 3.52 5.25
N ASP A 127 24.70 3.56 4.32
CA ASP A 127 26.13 3.55 4.60
C ASP A 127 26.80 4.45 3.54
N GLU A 128 27.13 5.68 3.92
CA GLU A 128 27.70 6.68 3.02
C GLU A 128 29.09 6.26 2.50
N GLU A 129 29.92 5.68 3.36
CA GLU A 129 31.28 5.25 3.00
C GLU A 129 31.26 4.13 1.96
N LYS A 130 30.33 3.19 2.09
CA LYS A 130 30.14 2.09 1.12
C LYS A 130 29.23 2.46 -0.05
N GLY A 131 28.58 3.63 0.01
CA GLY A 131 27.65 4.10 -1.01
C GLY A 131 26.38 3.26 -1.12
N TYR A 132 25.90 2.67 -0.02
CA TYR A 132 24.62 1.95 0.03
C TYR A 132 23.47 2.90 0.32
N TRP A 133 22.41 2.80 -0.47
CA TRP A 133 21.22 3.65 -0.34
C TRP A 133 19.97 2.82 -0.14
N ILE A 134 19.02 3.38 0.59
CA ILE A 134 17.71 2.79 0.74
C ILE A 134 16.64 3.75 0.21
N ARG A 135 15.62 3.15 -0.41
CA ARG A 135 14.41 3.83 -0.85
C ARG A 135 13.17 3.14 -0.30
N GLY A 136 12.10 3.88 -0.12
CA GLY A 136 10.82 3.36 0.33
C GLY A 136 9.68 4.35 0.14
N PHE A 137 8.50 3.93 0.56
CA PHE A 137 7.31 4.75 0.64
C PHE A 137 6.74 4.62 2.05
N ILE A 138 6.36 5.75 2.65
CA ILE A 138 5.65 5.79 3.94
C ILE A 138 4.19 6.06 3.62
N ASP A 139 3.32 5.07 3.86
CA ASP A 139 1.88 5.17 3.57
C ASP A 139 1.26 6.39 4.29
N ARG A 140 1.57 6.56 5.58
CA ARG A 140 1.12 7.68 6.40
C ARG A 140 2.18 8.07 7.43
N LEU A 141 2.60 9.32 7.40
CA LEU A 141 3.44 9.94 8.43
C LEU A 141 2.55 10.80 9.33
N ALA A 142 2.51 10.54 10.63
CA ALA A 142 1.64 11.26 11.55
C ALA A 142 2.37 11.74 12.81
N LEU A 143 1.87 12.80 13.42
CA LEU A 143 2.35 13.34 14.70
C LEU A 143 1.33 13.02 15.80
N SER A 144 1.76 12.35 16.86
CA SER A 144 0.97 12.04 18.05
C SER A 144 1.79 12.37 19.30
N ASP A 145 1.28 13.17 20.22
CA ASP A 145 1.94 13.53 21.50
C ASP A 145 3.44 13.87 21.37
N HIS A 146 3.76 14.74 20.40
CA HIS A 146 5.13 15.16 20.06
C HIS A 146 6.06 14.05 19.53
N SER A 147 5.54 12.87 19.27
CA SER A 147 6.23 11.74 18.62
C SER A 147 5.74 11.56 17.19
N VAL A 148 6.65 11.20 16.30
CA VAL A 148 6.33 10.89 14.89
C VAL A 148 6.05 9.40 14.79
N LEU A 149 4.88 9.05 14.25
CA LEU A 149 4.40 7.70 13.97
C LEU A 149 4.35 7.44 12.47
#